data_AF-A0A382Q2A5-F1
#
_entry.id   AF-A0A382Q2A5-F1
#
_cell.length_a   1.000
_cell.length_b   1.000
_cell.length_c   1.000
_cell.angle_alpha   90.00
_cell.angle_beta   90.00
_cell.angle_gamma   90.00
#
_symmetry.space_group_name_H-M   'P 1'
#
loop_
_entity.id
_entity.type
_entity.pdbx_description
1 polymer ?
#
loop_
_entity_poly.entity_id
_entity_poly.type
_entity_poly.pdbx_seq_one_letter_code
_entity_poly.pdbx_strand_id
1 'polypeptide(L)'
;MFILEELQGIFDPNGGTFKEGKYYHSFYAEIADVIERFFFDVGILERPDIMPIEDNGLQKNIVPAKEEGNSGNIEFRICNECNNRTLKTENGCDICMDP
;
A
#
# COMPACT_ATOMS: atom_id res chain seq x y z
N MET A 1 -17.67 -2.50 9.86
CA MET A 1 -18.95 -1.91 10.32
C MET A 1 -19.78 -1.60 9.09
N PHE A 2 -20.98 -2.16 8.96
CA PHE A 2 -21.74 -2.20 7.69
C PHE A 2 -21.80 -0.84 6.95
N ILE A 3 -22.17 0.25 7.61
CA ILE A 3 -22.33 1.57 6.96
C ILE A 3 -21.05 2.11 6.30
N LEU A 4 -19.87 1.93 6.92
CA LEU A 4 -18.62 2.46 6.36
C LEU A 4 -18.22 1.69 5.10
N GLU A 5 -18.33 0.36 5.15
CA GLU A 5 -18.02 -0.53 4.02
C GLU A 5 -18.94 -0.26 2.83
N GLU A 6 -20.24 -0.07 3.08
CA GLU A 6 -21.21 0.25 2.02
C GLU A 6 -20.92 1.62 1.38
N LEU A 7 -20.67 2.67 2.18
CA LEU A 7 -20.41 4.02 1.66
C LEU A 7 -19.11 4.10 0.85
N GLN A 8 -18.05 3.43 1.32
CA GLN A 8 -16.80 3.27 0.56
C GLN A 8 -16.98 2.37 -0.67
N GLY A 9 -18.00 1.52 -0.74
CA GLY A 9 -18.26 0.68 -1.91
C GLY A 9 -19.02 1.39 -3.05
N ILE A 10 -19.64 2.54 -2.79
CA ILE A 10 -20.51 3.20 -3.78
C ILE A 10 -19.69 3.81 -4.92
N PHE A 11 -20.02 3.37 -6.13
CA PHE A 11 -19.49 3.93 -7.38
C PHE A 11 -20.10 5.32 -7.66
N ASP A 12 -19.25 6.29 -7.99
CA ASP A 12 -19.65 7.64 -8.42
C ASP A 12 -19.32 7.84 -9.90
N PRO A 13 -20.30 8.17 -10.76
CA PRO A 13 -20.08 8.39 -12.18
C PRO A 13 -19.15 9.58 -12.49
N ASN A 14 -19.00 10.52 -11.55
CA ASN A 14 -18.07 11.64 -11.71
C ASN A 14 -16.62 11.24 -11.38
N GLY A 15 -16.40 10.02 -10.89
CA GLY A 15 -15.11 9.51 -10.48
C GLY A 15 -14.69 10.01 -9.09
N GLY A 16 -13.40 9.88 -8.82
CA GLY A 16 -12.80 10.25 -7.55
C GLY A 16 -12.25 11.67 -7.48
N THR A 17 -11.92 12.11 -6.27
CA THR A 17 -11.26 13.39 -6.01
C THR A 17 -10.01 13.20 -5.15
N PHE A 18 -9.03 14.07 -5.32
CA PHE A 18 -7.83 14.09 -4.48
C PHE A 18 -7.92 15.26 -3.50
N LYS A 19 -7.91 14.98 -2.20
CA LYS A 19 -8.03 15.97 -1.12
C LYS A 19 -7.11 15.60 0.04
N GLU A 20 -6.46 16.59 0.64
CA GLU A 20 -5.59 16.41 1.82
C GLU A 20 -4.49 15.34 1.65
N GLY A 21 -4.00 15.11 0.43
CA GLY A 21 -2.99 14.07 0.17
C GLY A 21 -3.56 12.66 0.01
N LYS A 22 -4.88 12.50 0.10
CA LYS A 22 -5.60 11.23 -0.06
C LYS A 22 -6.47 11.25 -1.30
N TYR A 23 -6.47 10.15 -2.05
CA TYR A 23 -7.39 9.93 -3.15
C TYR A 23 -8.68 9.28 -2.62
N TYR A 24 -9.84 9.84 -2.97
CA TYR A 24 -11.15 9.28 -2.68
C TYR A 24 -11.79 8.89 -4.00
N HIS A 25 -12.19 7.64 -4.17
CA HIS A 25 -12.76 7.17 -5.45
C HIS A 25 -14.21 7.63 -5.71
N SER A 26 -14.90 8.19 -4.70
CA SER A 26 -16.25 8.75 -4.81
C SER A 26 -16.52 9.82 -3.75
N PHE A 27 -17.55 10.67 -3.96
CA PHE A 27 -18.03 11.59 -2.93
C PHE A 27 -18.51 10.86 -1.66
N TYR A 28 -19.10 9.66 -1.83
CA TYR A 28 -19.54 8.83 -0.71
C TYR A 28 -18.37 8.29 0.12
N ALA A 29 -17.24 7.96 -0.52
CA ALA A 29 -16.03 7.55 0.17
C ALA A 29 -15.44 8.69 1.02
N GLU A 30 -15.54 9.93 0.55
CA GLU A 30 -15.16 11.11 1.34
C GLU A 30 -16.06 11.27 2.57
N ILE A 31 -17.38 11.09 2.42
CA ILE A 31 -18.31 11.10 3.56
C ILE A 31 -17.98 9.97 4.55
N ALA A 32 -17.68 8.77 4.04
CA ALA A 32 -17.33 7.63 4.87
C ALA A 32 -16.09 7.91 5.74
N ASP A 33 -15.06 8.57 5.19
CA ASP A 33 -13.86 8.97 5.92
C ASP A 33 -14.18 9.93 7.09
N VAL A 34 -15.07 10.90 6.87
CA VAL A 34 -15.51 11.82 7.94
C VAL A 34 -16.26 11.07 9.04
N ILE A 35 -17.13 10.13 8.67
CA ILE A 35 -17.89 9.31 9.63
C ILE A 35 -16.94 8.39 10.41
N GLU A 36 -15.94 7.80 9.74
CA GLU A 36 -14.94 6.95 10.36
C GLU A 36 -14.11 7.73 11.39
N ARG A 37 -13.63 8.93 11.04
CA ARG A 37 -12.96 9.84 11.98
C ARG A 37 -13.82 10.12 13.20
N PHE A 38 -15.10 10.43 12.98
CA PHE A 38 -16.05 10.65 14.07
C PHE A 38 -16.20 9.41 14.97
N PHE A 39 -16.24 8.19 14.41
CA PHE A 39 -16.30 6.96 15.21
C PHE A 39 -15.08 6.72 16.07
N PHE A 40 -13.88 7.11 15.62
CA PHE A 40 -12.71 7.14 16.49
C PHE A 40 -12.89 8.15 17.63
N ASP A 41 -13.37 9.35 17.32
CA ASP A 41 -13.53 10.42 18.31
C ASP A 41 -14.54 10.09 19.41
N VAL A 42 -15.64 9.39 19.07
CA VAL A 42 -16.64 8.94 20.05
C VAL A 42 -16.34 7.57 20.67
N GLY A 43 -15.25 6.91 20.28
CA GLY A 43 -14.85 5.61 20.82
C GLY A 43 -15.70 4.42 20.36
N ILE A 44 -16.37 4.54 19.21
CA ILE A 44 -17.04 3.39 18.55
C ILE A 44 -16.00 2.48 17.89
N LEU A 45 -14.92 3.05 17.35
CA LEU A 45 -13.79 2.33 16.77
C LEU A 45 -12.50 2.69 17.50
N GLU A 46 -11.57 1.74 17.56
CA GLU A 46 -10.22 1.99 18.04
C GLU A 46 -9.38 2.60 16.90
N ARG A 47 -8.63 3.65 17.22
CA ARG A 47 -7.77 4.32 16.24
C ARG A 47 -6.61 3.37 15.88
N PRO A 48 -6.34 3.10 14.59
CA PRO A 48 -5.22 2.26 14.20
C PRO A 48 -3.88 2.89 14.61
N ASP A 49 -2.93 2.07 15.07
CA ASP A 49 -1.60 2.50 15.53
C ASP A 49 -0.78 3.20 14.44
N ILE A 50 -1.10 2.93 13.16
CA ILE A 50 -0.39 3.46 12.00
C ILE A 50 -1.42 4.02 11.03
N MET A 51 -1.48 5.34 10.90
CA MET A 51 -2.16 6.03 9.80
C MET A 51 -1.10 6.46 8.78
N PRO A 52 -0.98 5.77 7.64
CA PRO A 52 -0.09 6.25 6.58
C PRO A 52 -0.63 7.60 6.06
N ILE A 53 0.26 8.58 5.94
CA ILE A 53 -0.06 9.94 5.46
C ILE A 53 -0.49 9.91 3.98
N GLU A 54 -0.07 8.88 3.25
CA GLU A 54 -0.34 8.67 1.84
C GLU A 54 -1.01 7.30 1.63
N ASP A 55 -1.90 7.20 0.66
CA ASP A 55 -2.53 5.93 0.26
C ASP A 55 -1.59 5.04 -0.58
N ASN A 56 -0.31 5.00 -0.19
CA ASN A 56 0.73 4.20 -0.82
C ASN A 56 0.89 2.82 -0.12
N GLY A 57 -0.02 2.50 0.81
CA GLY A 57 0.05 1.33 1.66
C GLY A 57 1.17 1.40 2.70
N LEU A 58 1.29 0.34 3.51
CA LEU A 58 2.42 0.15 4.42
C LEU A 58 3.68 -0.09 3.58
N GLN A 59 4.50 0.95 3.37
CA GLN A 59 5.85 0.77 2.87
C GLN A 59 6.62 -0.11 3.86
N LYS A 60 6.70 -1.42 3.57
CA LYS A 60 7.66 -2.28 4.24
C LYS A 60 9.03 -1.70 3.91
N ASN A 61 9.72 -1.17 4.92
CA ASN A 61 11.14 -0.86 4.81
C ASN A 61 11.86 -2.17 4.48
N ILE A 62 12.09 -2.42 3.19
CA ILE A 62 12.95 -3.50 2.73
C ILE A 62 14.35 -3.08 3.17
N VAL A 63 14.77 -3.54 4.34
CA VAL A 63 16.15 -3.39 4.80
C VAL A 63 16.99 -4.21 3.82
N PRO A 64 17.84 -3.60 2.98
CA PRO A 64 18.75 -4.38 2.16
C PRO A 64 19.60 -5.22 3.10
N ALA A 65 19.64 -6.54 2.86
CA ALA A 65 20.53 -7.42 3.60
C ALA A 65 21.95 -6.82 3.50
N LYS A 66 22.57 -6.62 4.68
CA LYS A 66 23.97 -6.18 4.79
C LYS A 66 24.82 -6.99 3.81
N GLU A 67 25.80 -6.34 3.19
CA GLU A 67 26.60 -6.81 2.06
C GLU A 67 27.35 -8.15 2.29
N GLU A 68 27.26 -8.73 3.47
CA GLU A 68 27.77 -10.06 3.81
C GLU A 68 26.72 -11.14 3.51
N GLY A 69 26.57 -11.51 2.23
CA GLY A 69 25.74 -12.66 1.85
C GLY A 69 25.11 -12.61 0.47
N ASN A 70 25.32 -11.54 -0.31
CA ASN A 70 24.78 -11.46 -1.67
C ASN A 70 25.63 -12.32 -2.63
N SER A 71 25.32 -13.62 -2.70
CA SER A 71 25.89 -14.56 -3.67
C SER A 71 25.46 -14.27 -5.13
N GLY A 72 24.67 -13.23 -5.35
CA GLY A 72 24.12 -12.85 -6.66
C GLY A 72 24.96 -11.82 -7.42
N ASN A 73 24.62 -11.61 -8.69
CA ASN A 73 25.28 -10.63 -9.55
C ASN A 73 24.90 -9.20 -9.13
N ILE A 74 25.87 -8.31 -8.95
CA ILE A 74 25.65 -6.89 -8.62
C ILE A 74 24.78 -6.11 -9.62
N GLU A 75 24.73 -6.56 -10.88
CA GLU A 75 23.89 -5.98 -11.95
C GLU A 75 22.41 -6.36 -11.80
N PHE A 76 22.08 -7.38 -11.02
CA PHE A 76 20.70 -7.83 -10.83
C PHE A 76 20.04 -7.12 -9.64
N ARG A 77 18.72 -6.90 -9.77
CA ARG A 77 17.91 -6.34 -8.69
C ARG A 77 17.71 -7.38 -7.58
N ILE A 78 17.33 -6.93 -6.39
CA ILE A 78 17.01 -7.84 -5.28
C ILE A 78 15.69 -8.54 -5.61
N CYS A 79 15.70 -9.87 -5.58
CA CYS A 79 14.49 -10.68 -5.71
C CYS A 79 13.75 -10.70 -4.37
N ASN A 80 12.45 -10.44 -4.38
CA ASN A 80 11.61 -10.46 -3.17
C ASN A 80 11.38 -11.88 -2.62
N GLU A 81 11.58 -12.92 -3.44
CA GLU A 81 11.35 -14.32 -3.04
C GLU A 81 12.55 -14.90 -2.28
N CYS A 82 13.77 -14.73 -2.79
CA CYS A 82 14.99 -15.29 -2.19
C CYS A 82 15.88 -14.26 -1.48
N ASN A 83 15.53 -12.98 -1.53
CA ASN A 83 16.25 -11.85 -0.92
C ASN A 83 17.73 -11.72 -1.36
N ASN A 84 18.07 -12.22 -2.54
CA ASN A 84 19.39 -12.10 -3.17
C ASN A 84 19.32 -11.26 -4.45
N ARG A 85 20.46 -10.75 -4.92
CA ARG A 85 20.62 -10.05 -6.21
C ARG A 85 20.57 -11.02 -7.38
N THR A 86 19.38 -11.52 -7.66
CA THR A 86 19.13 -12.52 -8.71
C THR A 86 17.99 -12.15 -9.65
N LEU A 87 17.33 -11.01 -9.44
CA LEU A 87 16.20 -10.59 -10.25
C LEU A 87 16.67 -9.92 -11.55
N LYS A 88 16.37 -10.55 -12.68
CA LYS A 88 16.69 -10.06 -14.03
C LYS A 88 15.39 -9.87 -14.83
N THR A 89 15.29 -8.76 -15.56
CA THR A 89 14.17 -8.53 -16.48
C THR A 89 14.54 -9.05 -17.87
N GLU A 90 13.83 -10.07 -18.35
CA GLU A 90 13.98 -10.61 -19.71
C GLU A 90 12.62 -10.65 -20.40
N ASN A 91 12.57 -10.15 -21.65
CA ASN A 91 11.33 -10.08 -22.44
C ASN A 91 10.16 -9.36 -21.74
N GLY A 92 10.45 -8.42 -20.84
CA GLY A 92 9.44 -7.68 -20.08
C GLY A 92 8.90 -8.41 -18.84
N CYS A 93 9.44 -9.57 -18.49
CA CYS A 93 9.11 -10.29 -17.26
C CYS A 93 10.30 -10.29 -16.30
N ASP A 94 10.03 -10.15 -15.00
CA ASP A 94 11.04 -10.28 -13.95
C ASP A 94 11.20 -11.76 -13.56
N ILE A 95 12.42 -12.29 -13.70
CA ILE A 95 12.76 -13.69 -13.46
C ILE A 95 13.82 -13.76 -12.35
N CYS A 96 13.57 -14.61 -11.35
CA CYS A 96 14.57 -14.96 -10.35
C CYS A 96 15.52 -16.02 -10.93
N MET A 97 16.79 -15.66 -11.11
CA MET A 97 17.83 -16.62 -11.47
C MET A 97 18.29 -17.34 -10.20
N ASP A 98 18.46 -18.66 -10.25
CA ASP A 98 19.03 -19.37 -9.09
C ASP A 98 20.45 -18.84 -8.78
N PRO A 99 20.86 -18.80 -7.51
CA PRO A 99 22.21 -18.39 -7.10
C PRO A 99 23.30 -19.33 -7.62
#